data_AF-A0A4Z0M4K6-F1
#
_entry.id   AF-A0A4Z0M4K6-F1
#
_cell.length_a   1.000
_cell.length_b   1.000
_cell.length_c   1.000
_cell.angle_alpha   90.00
_cell.angle_beta   90.00
_cell.angle_gamma   90.00
#
_symmetry.space_group_name_H-M   'P 1'
#
loop_
_entity.id
_entity.type
_entity.pdbx_description
1 polymer ?
#
loop_
_entity_poly.entity_id
_entity_poly.type
_entity_poly.pdbx_seq_one_letter_code
_entity_poly.pdbx_strand_id
1 'polypeptide(L)'
;MFSAEFEHQLGRAWLRSFRSQVRTVDDPLLFDYLENLTYRLVSHSQLSDRRIELVVVDNPTINAFAVPGGVIGVHNGLLMYAQSEDELATVLAHEIAHLSQRHFSRGVEYQKSQTPINLAALLAGMVIMATAGGDAGMAAISASQALAQNNALRYSRSNEAEADRIGMQTLVDAGMDPYAAPAMFERMLQSQRFTSAERIPEFLRTHPLSENRIADTRNRARTYPKAIHPDNLEYQLMRARVINQLAATPEQAVQRFRGELAGTSRSTEAARYGLVLALTNAGRADEAALELDSIWSGDRDRIEYVIADAEIDILRDRPERAAEKLARQLKLTPGNHPLTMEYARALTRNQQAHIAEEVLTEQSKRRPNDPGLWYELAEVQGLSGNIIGLHQSRAEYFILNGYLDEAQKQLSYARRLVKNDFPTTARIDQRLADIVAMREQMESF
;
A
#
# COMPACT_ATOMS: atom_id res chain seq x y z
N MET A 1 26.14 7.84 10.78
CA MET A 1 24.89 7.60 10.03
C MET A 1 25.09 6.48 9.01
N PHE A 2 24.07 5.67 8.73
CA PHE A 2 24.13 4.62 7.71
C PHE A 2 24.24 5.17 6.28
N SER A 3 24.79 4.38 5.36
CA SER A 3 24.75 4.71 3.92
C SER A 3 23.34 4.51 3.36
N ALA A 4 23.02 5.21 2.26
CA ALA A 4 21.71 5.06 1.60
C ALA A 4 21.49 3.61 1.10
N GLU A 5 22.55 2.97 0.61
CA GLU A 5 22.48 1.58 0.15
C GLU A 5 22.24 0.60 1.31
N PHE A 6 22.85 0.83 2.47
CA PHE A 6 22.57 0.04 3.67
C PHE A 6 21.12 0.21 4.14
N GLU A 7 20.59 1.44 4.15
CA GLU A 7 19.18 1.70 4.48
C GLU A 7 18.23 1.01 3.50
N HIS A 8 18.55 1.04 2.20
CA HIS A 8 17.78 0.34 1.18
C HIS A 8 17.73 -1.17 1.45
N GLN A 9 18.87 -1.77 1.69
CA GLN A 9 19.00 -3.19 2.02
C GLN A 9 18.23 -3.57 3.30
N LEU A 10 18.34 -2.74 4.34
CA LEU A 10 17.60 -2.90 5.59
C LEU A 10 16.08 -2.84 5.35
N GLY A 11 15.63 -1.87 4.55
CA GLY A 11 14.22 -1.73 4.17
C GLY A 11 13.67 -2.93 3.40
N ARG A 12 14.44 -3.48 2.45
CA ARG A 12 14.04 -4.69 1.71
C ARG A 12 13.91 -5.91 2.64
N ALA A 13 14.86 -6.09 3.56
CA ALA A 13 14.80 -7.17 4.54
C ALA A 13 13.62 -7.01 5.51
N TRP A 14 13.39 -5.78 5.98
CA TRP A 14 12.23 -5.45 6.79
C TRP A 14 10.91 -5.75 6.07
N LEU A 15 10.77 -5.33 4.81
CA LEU A 15 9.53 -5.53 4.05
C LEU A 15 9.21 -7.03 3.84
N ARG A 16 10.24 -7.85 3.57
CA ARG A 16 10.06 -9.32 3.49
C ARG A 16 9.58 -9.90 4.82
N SER A 17 10.20 -9.50 5.92
CA SER A 17 9.81 -9.94 7.27
C SER A 17 8.40 -9.45 7.67
N PHE A 18 8.03 -8.24 7.24
CA PHE A 18 6.72 -7.66 7.48
C PHE A 18 5.62 -8.42 6.72
N ARG A 19 5.82 -8.67 5.42
CA ARG A 19 4.86 -9.41 4.57
C ARG A 19 4.63 -10.85 5.02
N SER A 20 5.58 -11.48 5.73
CA SER A 20 5.39 -12.84 6.27
C SER A 20 4.49 -12.90 7.50
N GLN A 21 4.23 -11.76 8.15
CA GLN A 21 3.51 -11.64 9.42
C GLN A 21 2.23 -10.84 9.32
N VAL A 22 2.09 -9.98 8.31
CA VAL A 22 1.01 -9.01 8.18
C VAL A 22 0.22 -9.27 6.91
N ARG A 23 -1.10 -9.28 7.04
CA ARG A 23 -2.02 -9.39 5.90
C ARG A 23 -2.00 -8.08 5.10
N THR A 24 -1.70 -8.20 3.81
CA THR A 24 -1.72 -7.08 2.86
C THR A 24 -2.96 -7.14 1.97
N VAL A 25 -3.31 -5.99 1.39
CA VAL A 25 -4.36 -5.90 0.37
C VAL A 25 -3.74 -6.20 -1.00
N ASP A 26 -4.36 -7.11 -1.75
CA ASP A 26 -4.03 -7.42 -3.14
C ASP A 26 -5.12 -6.84 -4.06
N ASP A 27 -5.04 -5.53 -4.29
CA ASP A 27 -5.96 -4.78 -5.16
C ASP A 27 -5.13 -3.88 -6.08
N PRO A 28 -4.93 -4.28 -7.36
CA PRO A 28 -4.10 -3.55 -8.30
C PRO A 28 -4.54 -2.10 -8.52
N LEU A 29 -5.85 -1.81 -8.52
CA LEU A 29 -6.40 -0.46 -8.70
C LEU A 29 -6.02 0.45 -7.52
N LEU A 30 -6.26 -0.03 -6.30
CA LEU A 30 -5.91 0.73 -5.10
C LEU A 30 -4.40 0.95 -4.99
N PHE A 31 -3.60 -0.07 -5.32
CA PHE A 31 -2.16 0.02 -5.31
C PHE A 31 -1.65 1.06 -6.33
N ASP A 32 -2.11 1.01 -7.58
CA ASP A 32 -1.70 1.94 -8.64
C ASP A 32 -2.07 3.39 -8.28
N TYR A 33 -3.27 3.62 -7.73
CA TYR A 33 -3.67 4.93 -7.20
C TYR A 33 -2.74 5.45 -6.11
N LEU A 34 -2.50 4.66 -5.06
CA LEU A 34 -1.65 5.06 -3.94
C LEU A 34 -0.20 5.25 -4.36
N GLU A 35 0.28 4.43 -5.29
CA GLU A 35 1.62 4.55 -5.85
C GLU A 35 1.76 5.84 -6.66
N ASN A 36 0.80 6.15 -7.55
CA ASN A 36 0.80 7.39 -8.33
C ASN A 36 0.76 8.63 -7.43
N LEU A 37 -0.09 8.62 -6.39
CA LEU A 37 -0.16 9.68 -5.38
C LEU A 37 1.17 9.83 -4.65
N THR A 38 1.78 8.71 -4.23
CA THR A 38 3.07 8.69 -3.55
C THR A 38 4.17 9.25 -4.44
N TYR A 39 4.26 8.85 -5.71
CA TYR A 39 5.27 9.38 -6.64
C TYR A 39 5.07 10.85 -6.94
N ARG A 40 3.83 11.33 -7.05
CA ARG A 40 3.53 12.77 -7.16
C ARG A 40 4.14 13.51 -5.97
N LEU A 41 3.86 13.09 -4.74
CA LEU A 41 4.44 13.71 -3.54
C LEU A 41 5.98 13.61 -3.50
N VAL A 42 6.54 12.44 -3.80
CA VAL A 42 7.99 12.23 -3.78
C VAL A 42 8.70 13.13 -4.78
N SER A 43 8.11 13.37 -5.95
CA SER A 43 8.69 14.24 -6.99
C SER A 43 8.86 15.69 -6.53
N HIS A 44 8.02 16.15 -5.60
CA HIS A 44 8.03 17.48 -4.98
C HIS A 44 8.65 17.50 -3.57
N SER A 45 9.17 16.37 -3.09
CA SER A 45 9.76 16.28 -1.75
C SER A 45 11.28 16.47 -1.76
N GLN A 46 11.87 16.60 -0.57
CA GLN A 46 13.31 16.66 -0.36
C GLN A 46 14.00 15.28 -0.35
N LEU A 47 13.28 14.21 -0.70
CA LEU A 47 13.80 12.86 -0.70
C LEU A 47 14.85 12.66 -1.81
N SER A 48 16.06 12.26 -1.42
CA SER A 48 17.20 12.06 -2.32
C SER A 48 17.21 10.68 -2.99
N ASP A 49 17.00 9.62 -2.23
CA ASP A 49 16.83 8.25 -2.77
C ASP A 49 15.35 7.97 -3.02
N ARG A 50 14.96 7.94 -4.29
CA ARG A 50 13.56 7.80 -4.73
C ARG A 50 13.16 6.35 -5.04
N ARG A 51 13.94 5.37 -4.59
CA ARG A 51 13.55 3.94 -4.64
C ARG A 51 12.45 3.68 -3.60
N ILE A 52 11.20 3.87 -4.00
CA ILE A 52 10.03 3.72 -3.13
C ILE A 52 9.37 2.37 -3.34
N GLU A 53 8.93 1.78 -2.23
CA GLU A 53 8.18 0.54 -2.22
C GLU A 53 6.98 0.70 -1.31
N LEU A 54 5.79 0.52 -1.88
CA LEU A 54 4.53 0.66 -1.18
C LEU A 54 4.05 -0.69 -0.64
N VAL A 55 3.44 -0.68 0.53
CA VAL A 55 2.66 -1.80 1.05
C VAL A 55 1.31 -1.30 1.59
N VAL A 56 0.23 -1.94 1.15
CA VAL A 56 -1.11 -1.66 1.65
C VAL A 56 -1.49 -2.75 2.65
N VAL A 57 -1.71 -2.35 3.90
CA VAL A 57 -2.06 -3.24 5.00
C VAL A 57 -3.57 -3.36 5.07
N ASP A 58 -4.06 -4.60 5.19
CA ASP A 58 -5.48 -4.87 5.40
C ASP A 58 -5.84 -4.68 6.87
N ASN A 59 -6.10 -3.42 7.25
CA ASN A 59 -6.41 -3.04 8.61
C ASN A 59 -7.31 -1.78 8.63
N PRO A 60 -8.49 -1.85 9.27
CA PRO A 60 -9.42 -0.72 9.31
C PRO A 60 -8.96 0.46 10.17
N THR A 61 -7.83 0.38 10.88
CA THR A 61 -7.32 1.48 11.70
C THR A 61 -6.67 2.60 10.85
N ILE A 62 -6.63 3.81 11.42
CA ILE A 62 -5.88 4.94 10.83
C ILE A 62 -4.40 4.71 11.10
N ASN A 63 -3.65 4.29 10.09
CA ASN A 63 -2.20 4.21 10.17
C ASN A 63 -1.51 4.39 8.81
N ALA A 64 -0.30 4.92 8.87
CA ALA A 64 0.69 4.91 7.81
C ALA A 64 2.06 4.95 8.47
N PHE A 65 3.08 4.46 7.78
CA PHE A 65 4.44 4.46 8.32
C PHE A 65 5.47 4.53 7.19
N ALA A 66 6.63 5.06 7.52
CA ALA A 66 7.83 4.96 6.70
C ALA A 66 8.95 4.20 7.42
N VAL A 67 9.60 3.29 6.71
CA VAL A 67 10.77 2.54 7.16
C VAL A 67 11.95 2.88 6.24
N PRO A 68 13.20 2.89 6.75
CA PRO A 68 14.39 3.14 5.95
C PRO A 68 14.42 2.41 4.62
N GLY A 69 15.07 3.03 3.63
CA GLY A 69 15.17 2.41 2.31
C GLY A 69 13.94 2.59 1.42
N GLY A 70 13.09 3.58 1.74
CA GLY A 70 11.97 4.01 0.91
C GLY A 70 10.73 3.13 1.03
N VAL A 71 10.58 2.34 2.09
CA VAL A 71 9.35 1.56 2.31
C VAL A 71 8.30 2.47 2.94
N ILE A 72 7.14 2.56 2.30
CA ILE A 72 5.98 3.30 2.81
C ILE A 72 4.83 2.30 2.96
N GLY A 73 4.25 2.25 4.16
CA GLY A 73 3.08 1.44 4.46
C GLY A 73 1.85 2.29 4.71
N VAL A 74 0.70 1.82 4.24
CA VAL A 74 -0.59 2.50 4.41
C VAL A 74 -1.64 1.47 4.83
N HIS A 75 -2.35 1.72 5.92
CA HIS A 75 -3.52 0.92 6.26
C HIS A 75 -4.68 1.33 5.33
N ASN A 76 -5.38 0.36 4.75
CA ASN A 76 -6.56 0.67 3.92
C ASN A 76 -7.60 1.49 4.71
N GLY A 77 -7.72 1.25 6.03
CA GLY A 77 -8.52 2.06 6.94
C GLY A 77 -8.28 3.56 6.84
N LEU A 78 -7.04 4.02 6.62
CA LEU A 78 -6.71 5.45 6.48
C LEU A 78 -7.57 6.14 5.41
N LEU A 79 -7.83 5.46 4.29
CA LEU A 79 -8.65 6.02 3.20
C LEU A 79 -10.09 6.25 3.67
N MET A 80 -10.65 5.41 4.55
CA MET A 80 -12.02 5.62 5.06
C MET A 80 -12.15 6.88 5.90
N TYR A 81 -11.10 7.25 6.64
CA TYR A 81 -11.12 8.38 7.56
C TYR A 81 -10.74 9.70 6.89
N ALA A 82 -9.76 9.71 6.00
CA ALA A 82 -9.48 10.86 5.16
C ALA A 82 -10.73 11.17 4.30
N GLN A 83 -11.04 12.45 4.16
CA GLN A 83 -12.27 12.92 3.51
C GLN A 83 -12.02 13.38 2.06
N SER A 84 -10.78 13.79 1.77
CA SER A 84 -10.28 14.17 0.45
C SER A 84 -8.91 13.53 0.19
N GLU A 85 -8.50 13.54 -1.08
CA GLU A 85 -7.15 13.09 -1.48
C GLU A 85 -6.07 13.89 -0.75
N ASP A 86 -6.26 15.21 -0.61
CA ASP A 86 -5.29 16.10 0.04
C ASP A 86 -5.07 15.76 1.54
N GLU A 87 -6.11 15.25 2.22
CA GLU A 87 -5.97 14.80 3.60
C GLU A 87 -5.21 13.47 3.71
N LEU A 88 -5.45 12.53 2.79
CA LEU A 88 -4.63 11.32 2.67
C LEU A 88 -3.18 11.70 2.36
N ALA A 89 -2.99 12.61 1.41
CA ALA A 89 -1.70 13.09 0.97
C ALA A 89 -0.93 13.80 2.09
N THR A 90 -1.61 14.44 3.04
CA THR A 90 -0.98 15.01 4.25
C THR A 90 -0.22 13.92 5.01
N VAL A 91 -0.86 12.78 5.25
CA VAL A 91 -0.24 11.68 6.00
C VAL A 91 0.93 11.08 5.22
N LEU A 92 0.76 10.86 3.90
CA LEU A 92 1.84 10.35 3.06
C LEU A 92 3.02 11.34 2.96
N ALA A 93 2.75 12.64 2.82
CA ALA A 93 3.78 13.67 2.78
C ALA A 93 4.54 13.78 4.11
N HIS A 94 3.87 13.54 5.23
CA HIS A 94 4.49 13.43 6.56
C HIS A 94 5.46 12.24 6.63
N GLU A 95 5.04 11.06 6.17
CA GLU A 95 5.92 9.87 6.11
C GLU A 95 7.10 10.06 5.15
N ILE A 96 6.87 10.69 4.00
CA ILE A 96 7.94 11.06 3.06
C ILE A 96 8.90 12.07 3.71
N ALA A 97 8.40 12.99 4.53
CA ALA A 97 9.25 13.91 5.28
C ALA A 97 10.14 13.16 6.28
N HIS A 98 9.62 12.15 6.99
CA HIS A 98 10.44 11.28 7.85
C HIS A 98 11.60 10.59 7.09
N LEU A 99 11.34 10.10 5.87
CA LEU A 99 12.37 9.53 5.01
C LEU A 99 13.38 10.58 4.54
N SER A 100 12.91 11.73 4.05
CA SER A 100 13.76 12.80 3.50
C SER A 100 14.73 13.36 4.54
N GLN A 101 14.26 13.53 5.78
CA GLN A 101 15.04 14.04 6.90
C GLN A 101 15.83 12.93 7.63
N ARG A 102 15.72 11.68 7.14
CA ARG A 102 16.39 10.49 7.66
C ARG A 102 16.22 10.35 9.17
N HIS A 103 15.02 10.59 9.66
CA HIS A 103 14.70 10.59 11.10
C HIS A 103 15.07 9.25 11.77
N PHE A 104 14.89 8.13 11.08
CA PHE A 104 15.36 6.83 11.56
C PHE A 104 16.88 6.83 11.80
N SER A 105 17.68 7.16 10.80
CA SER A 105 19.14 7.05 10.92
C SER A 105 19.75 8.06 11.87
N ARG A 106 19.17 9.27 11.96
CA ARG A 106 19.53 10.24 12.99
C ARG A 106 19.14 9.72 14.38
N GLY A 107 17.98 9.06 14.52
CA GLY A 107 17.53 8.42 15.76
C GLY A 107 18.43 7.26 16.19
N VAL A 108 18.81 6.37 15.27
CA VAL A 108 19.74 5.27 15.54
C VAL A 108 21.11 5.81 15.94
N GLU A 109 21.64 6.81 15.24
CA GLU A 109 22.91 7.46 15.60
C GLU A 109 22.86 8.07 17.00
N TYR A 110 21.76 8.77 17.31
CA TYR A 110 21.51 9.32 18.64
C TYR A 110 21.50 8.22 19.71
N GLN A 111 20.85 7.08 19.46
CA GLN A 111 20.78 5.97 20.41
C GLN A 111 22.12 5.20 20.54
N LYS A 112 22.87 5.03 19.45
CA LYS A 112 24.22 4.41 19.48
C LYS A 112 25.17 5.15 20.40
N SER A 113 25.03 6.47 20.49
CA SER A 113 25.83 7.28 21.41
C SER A 113 25.58 6.96 22.90
N GLN A 114 24.48 6.26 23.21
CA GLN A 114 24.10 5.88 24.57
C GLN A 114 24.30 4.38 24.86
N THR A 115 24.02 3.49 23.89
CA THR A 115 24.13 2.03 24.05
C THR A 115 24.39 1.32 22.71
N PRO A 116 25.13 0.18 22.69
CA PRO A 116 25.25 -0.66 21.49
C PRO A 116 23.88 -1.12 20.99
N ILE A 117 23.68 -1.11 19.66
CA ILE A 117 22.41 -1.48 19.02
C ILE A 117 22.57 -2.83 18.32
N ASN A 118 21.63 -3.74 18.59
CA ASN A 118 21.44 -4.98 17.84
C ASN A 118 20.44 -4.71 16.70
N LEU A 119 20.85 -4.93 15.45
CA LEU A 119 20.04 -4.59 14.28
C LEU A 119 18.88 -5.58 14.07
N ALA A 120 19.05 -6.86 14.37
CA ALA A 120 17.99 -7.86 14.38
C ALA A 120 16.85 -7.45 15.32
N ALA A 121 17.20 -7.04 16.54
CA ALA A 121 16.24 -6.57 17.53
C ALA A 121 15.52 -5.30 17.07
N LEU A 122 16.22 -4.40 16.37
CA LEU A 122 15.63 -3.20 15.78
C LEU A 122 14.65 -3.52 14.65
N LEU A 123 14.99 -4.44 13.75
CA LEU A 123 14.10 -4.92 12.69
C LEU A 123 12.82 -5.54 13.25
N ALA A 124 12.95 -6.44 14.22
CA ALA A 124 11.82 -7.06 14.90
C ALA A 124 10.95 -6.01 15.60
N GLY A 125 11.58 -5.05 16.29
CA GLY A 125 10.88 -3.93 16.93
C GLY A 125 10.09 -3.06 15.96
N MET A 126 10.62 -2.79 14.76
CA MET A 126 9.91 -2.01 13.73
C MET A 126 8.66 -2.73 13.21
N VAL A 127 8.70 -4.06 13.02
CA VAL A 127 7.51 -4.83 12.64
C VAL A 127 6.43 -4.73 13.72
N ILE A 128 6.81 -4.84 14.99
CA ILE A 128 5.87 -4.71 16.12
C ILE A 128 5.30 -3.28 16.19
N MET A 129 6.11 -2.25 16.03
CA MET A 129 5.62 -0.86 16.04
C MET A 129 4.64 -0.57 14.92
N ALA A 130 4.88 -1.12 13.72
CA ALA A 130 3.99 -0.99 12.58
C ALA A 130 2.66 -1.77 12.72
N THR A 131 2.55 -2.69 13.68
CA THR A 131 1.39 -3.61 13.78
C THR A 131 0.61 -3.52 15.09
N ALA A 132 1.25 -3.19 16.21
CA ALA A 132 0.66 -3.32 17.54
C ALA A 132 0.52 -2.00 18.31
N GLY A 133 1.17 -0.91 17.87
CA GLY A 133 1.16 0.38 18.57
C GLY A 133 1.69 0.28 20.02
N GLY A 134 2.97 0.57 20.22
CA GLY A 134 3.80 0.08 21.34
C GLY A 134 3.44 0.47 22.79
N ASP A 135 2.57 -0.30 23.44
CA ASP A 135 2.19 -0.12 24.86
C ASP A 135 2.82 -1.13 25.86
N ALA A 136 3.87 -1.86 25.50
CA ALA A 136 4.46 -2.85 26.40
C ALA A 136 5.68 -2.30 27.18
N GLY A 137 5.48 -1.93 28.45
CA GLY A 137 6.49 -2.08 29.50
C GLY A 137 7.00 -0.80 30.16
N MET A 138 6.40 -0.40 31.28
CA MET A 138 6.90 0.68 32.14
C MET A 138 6.73 0.30 33.62
N ALA A 139 7.75 -0.31 34.23
CA ALA A 139 7.83 -0.49 35.68
C ALA A 139 9.25 -0.21 36.20
N ALA A 140 9.32 0.64 37.23
CA ALA A 140 10.52 1.11 37.95
C ALA A 140 11.62 1.78 37.09
N ILE A 141 11.48 3.09 36.85
CA ILE A 141 12.43 3.91 36.10
C ILE A 141 13.28 4.74 37.06
N SER A 142 14.61 4.65 36.94
CA SER A 142 15.54 5.49 37.69
C SER A 142 15.55 6.93 37.15
N ALA A 143 15.97 7.92 37.95
CA ALA A 143 16.00 9.32 37.51
C ALA A 143 16.85 9.55 36.24
N SER A 144 17.95 8.79 36.06
CA SER A 144 18.76 8.84 34.84
C SER A 144 18.04 8.26 33.63
N GLN A 145 17.31 7.16 33.81
CA GLN A 145 16.46 6.58 32.76
C GLN A 145 15.29 7.49 32.40
N ALA A 146 14.70 8.20 33.38
CA ALA A 146 13.64 9.18 33.15
C ALA A 146 14.14 10.39 32.34
N LEU A 147 15.37 10.87 32.60
CA LEU A 147 15.99 11.93 31.82
C LEU A 147 16.32 11.48 30.39
N ALA A 148 16.87 10.28 30.22
CA ALA A 148 17.13 9.69 28.91
C ALA A 148 15.83 9.52 28.10
N GLN A 149 14.76 9.04 28.74
CA GLN A 149 13.43 8.91 28.14
C GLN A 149 12.84 10.27 27.77
N ASN A 150 12.95 11.28 28.64
CA ASN A 150 12.48 12.63 28.34
C ASN A 150 13.22 13.23 27.14
N ASN A 151 14.55 13.06 27.06
CA ASN A 151 15.33 13.52 25.93
C ASN A 151 14.95 12.80 24.62
N ALA A 152 14.72 11.49 24.65
CA ALA A 152 14.22 10.73 23.50
C ALA A 152 12.83 11.22 23.06
N LEU A 153 11.92 11.49 24.00
CA LEU A 153 10.60 12.05 23.72
C LEU A 153 10.67 13.47 23.15
N ARG A 154 11.58 14.32 23.64
CA ARG A 154 11.82 15.65 23.06
C ARG A 154 12.36 15.57 21.64
N TYR A 155 13.30 14.66 21.39
CA TYR A 155 13.87 14.41 20.08
C TYR A 155 12.81 13.91 19.08
N SER A 156 11.95 12.99 19.50
CA SER A 156 10.79 12.55 18.72
C SER A 156 9.86 13.72 18.39
N ARG A 157 9.49 14.55 19.37
CA ARG A 157 8.63 15.73 19.13
C ARG A 157 9.25 16.76 18.18
N SER A 158 10.58 16.96 18.19
CA SER A 158 11.23 17.82 17.20
C SER A 158 11.19 17.23 15.80
N ASN A 159 11.32 15.91 15.66
CA ASN A 159 11.19 15.23 14.37
C ASN A 159 9.77 15.35 13.83
N GLU A 160 8.75 15.24 14.68
CA GLU A 160 7.34 15.44 14.27
C GLU A 160 7.08 16.86 13.75
N ALA A 161 7.56 17.89 14.44
CA ALA A 161 7.40 19.27 13.99
C ALA A 161 8.19 19.58 12.70
N GLU A 162 9.35 18.95 12.53
CA GLU A 162 10.13 19.01 11.30
C GLU A 162 9.39 18.31 10.14
N ALA A 163 8.84 17.11 10.38
CA ALA A 163 8.06 16.36 9.41
C ALA A 163 6.77 17.09 9.01
N ASP A 164 6.02 17.65 9.95
CA ASP A 164 4.82 18.47 9.67
C ASP A 164 5.15 19.62 8.71
N ARG A 165 6.24 20.35 8.98
CA ARG A 165 6.66 21.50 8.18
C ARG A 165 7.09 21.08 6.77
N ILE A 166 7.94 20.06 6.66
CA ILE A 166 8.48 19.60 5.37
C ILE A 166 7.41 18.88 4.55
N GLY A 167 6.56 18.09 5.20
CA GLY A 167 5.42 17.41 4.58
C GLY A 167 4.41 18.41 4.04
N MET A 168 4.06 19.44 4.83
CA MET A 168 3.19 20.51 4.36
C MET A 168 3.78 21.28 3.17
N GLN A 169 5.08 21.56 3.19
CA GLN A 169 5.75 22.19 2.04
C GLN A 169 5.66 21.30 0.79
N THR A 170 5.93 19.99 0.94
CA THR A 170 5.81 19.00 -0.15
C THR A 170 4.38 18.96 -0.72
N LEU A 171 3.38 19.00 0.15
CA LEU A 171 1.97 18.98 -0.22
C LEU A 171 1.60 20.22 -1.05
N VAL A 172 2.03 21.41 -0.61
CA VAL A 172 1.82 22.65 -1.38
C VAL A 172 2.56 22.64 -2.70
N ASP A 173 3.82 22.19 -2.71
CA ASP A 173 4.63 22.11 -3.93
C ASP A 173 4.03 21.14 -4.95
N ALA A 174 3.32 20.10 -4.49
CA ALA A 174 2.54 19.18 -5.31
C ALA A 174 1.18 19.73 -5.77
N GLY A 175 0.83 20.97 -5.40
CA GLY A 175 -0.40 21.65 -5.80
C GLY A 175 -1.67 21.23 -5.04
N MET A 176 -1.51 20.66 -3.84
CA MET A 176 -2.62 20.19 -2.99
C MET A 176 -3.02 21.22 -1.94
N ASP A 177 -4.19 21.04 -1.30
CA ASP A 177 -4.74 22.01 -0.35
C ASP A 177 -3.88 22.16 0.93
N PRO A 178 -3.26 23.33 1.19
CA PRO A 178 -2.54 23.58 2.43
C PRO A 178 -3.40 23.47 3.69
N TYR A 179 -4.73 23.58 3.58
CA TYR A 179 -5.66 23.44 4.70
C TYR A 179 -6.04 21.98 4.98
N ALA A 180 -5.66 21.03 4.12
CA ALA A 180 -5.90 19.60 4.36
C ALA A 180 -5.11 19.07 5.56
N ALA A 181 -3.89 19.59 5.79
CA ALA A 181 -3.06 19.16 6.91
C ALA A 181 -3.69 19.43 8.29
N PRO A 182 -4.07 20.67 8.64
CA PRO A 182 -4.78 20.91 9.89
C PRO A 182 -6.15 20.21 9.94
N ALA A 183 -6.87 20.09 8.82
CA ALA A 183 -8.15 19.37 8.78
C ALA A 183 -7.99 17.88 9.13
N MET A 184 -6.98 17.22 8.56
CA MET A 184 -6.69 15.81 8.84
C MET A 184 -6.27 15.61 10.30
N PHE A 185 -5.42 16.48 10.85
CA PHE A 185 -5.01 16.42 12.25
C PHE A 185 -6.19 16.66 13.21
N GLU A 186 -7.04 17.64 12.91
CA GLU A 186 -8.26 17.87 13.70
C GLU A 186 -9.18 16.65 13.69
N ARG A 187 -9.33 15.97 12.54
CA ARG A 187 -10.13 14.75 12.43
C ARG A 187 -9.53 13.59 13.20
N MET A 188 -8.22 13.41 13.13
CA MET A 188 -7.50 12.44 13.96
C MET A 188 -7.73 12.71 15.45
N LEU A 189 -7.61 13.96 15.90
CA LEU A 189 -7.87 14.35 17.30
C LEU A 189 -9.35 14.15 17.69
N GLN A 190 -10.29 14.45 16.80
CA GLN A 190 -11.71 14.20 17.06
C GLN A 190 -11.98 12.70 17.19
N SER A 191 -11.37 11.86 16.35
CA SER A 191 -11.51 10.40 16.42
C SER A 191 -11.04 9.85 17.77
N GLN A 192 -10.01 10.45 18.39
CA GLN A 192 -9.54 10.09 19.74
C GLN A 192 -10.56 10.45 20.85
N ARG A 193 -11.27 11.58 20.73
CA ARG A 193 -12.16 12.08 21.80
C ARG A 193 -13.40 11.21 22.00
N PHE A 194 -13.83 10.52 20.95
CA PHE A 194 -15.03 9.67 20.96
C PHE A 194 -14.69 8.18 21.15
N THR A 195 -13.45 7.85 21.48
CA THR A 195 -12.97 6.47 21.59
C THR A 195 -12.23 6.22 22.91
N SER A 196 -12.41 5.02 23.49
CA SER A 196 -11.68 4.56 24.67
C SER A 196 -10.16 4.50 24.41
N ALA A 197 -9.31 4.49 25.44
CA ALA A 197 -7.85 4.46 25.32
C ALA A 197 -7.29 3.36 24.38
N GLU A 198 -7.97 2.21 24.28
CA GLU A 198 -7.62 1.10 23.37
C GLU A 198 -7.82 1.41 21.88
N ARG A 199 -8.54 2.50 21.55
CA ARG A 199 -8.94 2.88 20.19
C ARG A 199 -8.28 4.18 19.70
N ILE A 200 -7.25 4.66 20.39
CA ILE A 200 -6.39 5.72 19.86
C ILE A 200 -5.85 5.24 18.50
N PRO A 201 -6.04 6.00 17.40
CA PRO A 201 -5.45 5.73 16.10
C PRO A 201 -3.99 5.27 16.22
N GLU A 202 -3.63 4.16 15.58
CA GLU A 202 -2.27 3.61 15.67
C GLU A 202 -1.23 4.64 15.21
N PHE A 203 -1.55 5.42 14.17
CA PHE A 203 -0.74 6.56 13.73
C PHE A 203 -0.36 7.49 14.88
N LEU A 204 -1.29 7.77 15.80
CA LEU A 204 -1.07 8.73 16.89
C LEU A 204 -0.26 8.14 18.06
N ARG A 205 -0.06 6.82 18.07
CA ARG A 205 0.84 6.16 19.03
C ARG A 205 2.29 6.35 18.61
N THR A 206 2.58 6.30 17.32
CA THR A 206 3.92 6.54 16.76
C THR A 206 4.17 8.02 16.48
N HIS A 207 3.13 8.78 16.17
CA HIS A 207 3.16 10.23 15.88
C HIS A 207 2.24 11.01 16.84
N PRO A 208 2.66 11.25 18.11
CA PRO A 208 1.84 11.96 19.06
C PRO A 208 1.40 13.34 18.55
N LEU A 209 0.10 13.51 18.38
CA LEU A 209 -0.49 14.78 17.97
C LEU A 209 -0.75 15.66 19.21
N SER A 210 -0.46 16.95 19.08
CA SER A 210 -0.72 17.94 20.14
C SER A 210 -1.46 19.14 19.58
N GLU A 211 -2.15 19.88 20.44
CA GLU A 211 -2.81 21.14 20.05
C GLU A 211 -1.81 22.14 19.44
N ASN A 212 -0.54 22.10 19.88
CA ASN A 212 0.53 22.92 19.31
C ASN A 212 0.84 22.57 17.85
N ARG A 213 0.86 21.28 17.48
CA ARG A 213 1.07 20.83 16.08
C ARG A 213 -0.10 21.26 15.18
N ILE A 214 -1.33 21.16 15.68
CA ILE A 214 -2.53 21.64 14.97
C ILE A 214 -2.48 23.16 14.80
N ALA A 215 -2.09 23.90 15.85
CA ALA A 215 -1.95 25.35 15.78
C ALA A 215 -0.85 25.78 14.81
N ASP A 216 0.31 25.09 14.80
CA ASP A 216 1.42 25.38 13.87
C ASP A 216 1.01 25.13 12.41
N THR A 217 0.45 23.95 12.10
CA THR A 217 -0.04 23.63 10.74
C THR A 217 -1.13 24.60 10.29
N ARG A 218 -2.05 25.00 11.17
CA ARG A 218 -3.06 26.03 10.85
C ARG A 218 -2.44 27.40 10.59
N ASN A 219 -1.43 27.80 11.36
CA ASN A 219 -0.73 29.08 11.16
C ASN A 219 0.04 29.08 9.84
N ARG A 220 0.66 27.96 9.46
CA ARG A 220 1.29 27.79 8.15
C ARG A 220 0.28 27.78 7.02
N ALA A 221 -0.85 27.08 7.15
CA ALA A 221 -1.89 27.06 6.11
C ALA A 221 -2.36 28.47 5.74
N ARG A 222 -2.45 29.35 6.74
CA ARG A 222 -2.83 30.76 6.56
C ARG A 222 -1.83 31.60 5.76
N THR A 223 -0.58 31.15 5.59
CA THR A 223 0.39 31.85 4.73
C THR A 223 0.16 31.57 3.25
N TYR A 224 -0.64 30.56 2.92
CA TYR A 224 -1.01 30.21 1.55
C TYR A 224 -2.41 30.75 1.21
N PRO A 225 -2.65 31.12 -0.07
CA PRO A 225 -3.96 31.59 -0.50
C PRO A 225 -5.00 30.48 -0.31
N LYS A 226 -6.22 30.87 0.08
CA LYS A 226 -7.35 29.96 0.06
C LYS A 226 -7.80 29.75 -1.38
N ALA A 227 -7.83 28.50 -1.82
CA ALA A 227 -8.40 28.08 -3.09
C ALA A 227 -9.51 27.05 -2.84
N ILE A 228 -10.41 26.91 -3.81
CA ILE A 228 -11.37 25.81 -3.80
C ILE A 228 -10.67 24.62 -4.45
N HIS A 229 -10.46 23.57 -3.67
CA HIS A 229 -9.97 22.28 -4.15
C HIS A 229 -11.17 21.38 -4.39
N PRO A 230 -11.49 21.00 -5.65
CA PRO A 230 -12.59 20.09 -5.91
C PRO A 230 -12.28 18.70 -5.37
N ASP A 231 -13.32 17.98 -4.94
CA ASP A 231 -13.17 16.58 -4.54
C ASP A 231 -12.63 15.75 -5.72
N ASN A 232 -11.51 15.06 -5.50
CA ASN A 232 -10.97 14.13 -6.47
C ASN A 232 -11.86 12.87 -6.55
N LEU A 233 -12.51 12.65 -7.70
CA LEU A 233 -13.40 11.51 -7.92
C LEU A 233 -12.67 10.17 -7.77
N GLU A 234 -11.48 10.01 -8.36
CA GLU A 234 -10.68 8.78 -8.29
C GLU A 234 -10.42 8.37 -6.84
N TYR A 235 -10.05 9.34 -5.99
CA TYR A 235 -9.92 9.11 -4.55
C TYR A 235 -11.24 8.64 -3.90
N GLN A 236 -12.37 9.26 -4.25
CA GLN A 236 -13.67 8.84 -3.72
C GLN A 236 -14.05 7.42 -4.20
N LEU A 237 -13.68 7.03 -5.42
CA LEU A 237 -13.84 5.66 -5.93
C LEU A 237 -12.97 4.67 -5.16
N MET A 238 -11.71 5.02 -4.87
CA MET A 238 -10.84 4.20 -4.03
C MET A 238 -11.35 4.08 -2.59
N ARG A 239 -11.91 5.15 -2.02
CA ARG A 239 -12.64 5.09 -0.74
C ARG A 239 -13.79 4.09 -0.78
N ALA A 240 -14.60 4.13 -1.83
CA ALA A 240 -15.73 3.20 -2.00
C ALA A 240 -15.25 1.74 -2.16
N ARG A 241 -14.13 1.52 -2.85
CA ARG A 241 -13.47 0.22 -2.99
C ARG A 241 -12.96 -0.31 -1.64
N VAL A 242 -12.27 0.52 -0.85
CA VAL A 242 -11.82 0.16 0.51
C VAL A 242 -13.00 -0.14 1.44
N ILE A 243 -14.08 0.62 1.38
CA ILE A 243 -15.29 0.36 2.18
C ILE A 243 -15.86 -1.04 1.88
N ASN A 244 -15.82 -1.48 0.62
CA ASN A 244 -16.20 -2.84 0.24
C ASN A 244 -15.22 -3.89 0.80
N GLN A 245 -13.91 -3.65 0.71
CA GLN A 245 -12.89 -4.56 1.23
C GLN A 245 -13.01 -4.79 2.75
N LEU A 246 -13.36 -3.73 3.50
CA LEU A 246 -13.47 -3.78 4.96
C LEU A 246 -14.88 -4.14 5.47
N ALA A 247 -15.85 -4.33 4.58
CA ALA A 247 -17.19 -4.75 4.97
C ALA A 247 -17.18 -6.21 5.45
N ALA A 248 -17.94 -6.51 6.50
CA ALA A 248 -18.00 -7.87 7.03
C ALA A 248 -18.74 -8.82 6.07
N THR A 249 -19.73 -8.30 5.34
CA THR A 249 -20.43 -9.03 4.27
C THR A 249 -20.76 -8.09 3.10
N PRO A 250 -20.92 -8.63 1.88
CA PRO A 250 -21.38 -7.85 0.72
C PRO A 250 -22.72 -7.14 0.98
N GLU A 251 -23.66 -7.77 1.69
CA GLU A 251 -24.98 -7.19 2.00
C GLU A 251 -24.87 -5.96 2.89
N GLN A 252 -23.93 -5.97 3.85
CA GLN A 252 -23.67 -4.80 4.69
C GLN A 252 -23.17 -3.63 3.84
N ALA A 253 -22.28 -3.88 2.88
CA ALA A 253 -21.82 -2.86 1.94
C ALA A 253 -22.98 -2.35 1.06
N VAL A 254 -23.83 -3.24 0.54
CA VAL A 254 -25.03 -2.86 -0.25
C VAL A 254 -25.94 -1.94 0.56
N GLN A 255 -26.25 -2.30 1.81
CA GLN A 255 -27.09 -1.48 2.70
C GLN A 255 -26.46 -0.11 2.97
N ARG A 256 -25.15 -0.08 3.22
CA ARG A 256 -24.41 1.15 3.43
C ARG A 256 -24.54 2.10 2.25
N PHE A 257 -24.19 1.65 1.04
CA PHE A 257 -24.19 2.53 -0.14
C PHE A 257 -25.61 2.94 -0.57
N ARG A 258 -26.61 2.07 -0.39
CA ARG A 258 -28.03 2.47 -0.56
C ARG A 258 -28.42 3.57 0.43
N GLY A 259 -27.96 3.48 1.67
CA GLY A 259 -28.16 4.53 2.67
C GLY A 259 -27.47 5.85 2.30
N GLU A 260 -26.22 5.80 1.81
CA GLU A 260 -25.49 6.98 1.34
C GLU A 260 -26.19 7.65 0.14
N LEU A 261 -26.73 6.86 -0.80
CA LEU A 261 -27.47 7.36 -1.97
C LEU A 261 -28.86 7.92 -1.62
N ALA A 262 -29.51 7.41 -0.57
CA ALA A 262 -30.79 7.92 -0.09
C ALA A 262 -30.67 9.18 0.78
N GLY A 263 -29.50 9.39 1.39
CA GLY A 263 -29.19 10.52 2.26
C GLY A 263 -28.27 11.54 1.59
N THR A 264 -27.31 12.04 2.38
CA THR A 264 -26.27 12.94 1.90
C THR A 264 -25.01 12.14 1.59
N SER A 265 -24.66 12.03 0.31
CA SER A 265 -23.37 11.49 -0.13
C SER A 265 -22.39 12.64 -0.43
N ARG A 266 -21.11 12.44 -0.09
CA ARG A 266 -20.03 13.35 -0.53
C ARG A 266 -19.85 13.29 -2.03
N SER A 267 -19.85 12.08 -2.58
CA SER A 267 -19.82 11.85 -4.02
C SER A 267 -20.88 10.81 -4.35
N THR A 268 -21.97 11.26 -4.97
CA THR A 268 -23.07 10.38 -5.40
C THR A 268 -22.57 9.33 -6.38
N GLU A 269 -21.68 9.72 -7.29
CA GLU A 269 -21.04 8.84 -8.26
C GLU A 269 -20.19 7.76 -7.58
N ALA A 270 -19.36 8.13 -6.60
CA ALA A 270 -18.55 7.16 -5.87
C ALA A 270 -19.39 6.24 -4.97
N ALA A 271 -20.44 6.75 -4.33
CA ALA A 271 -21.37 5.92 -3.56
C ALA A 271 -22.07 4.90 -4.46
N ARG A 272 -22.40 5.28 -5.70
CA ARG A 272 -22.99 4.37 -6.67
C ARG A 272 -22.00 3.34 -7.19
N TYR A 273 -20.77 3.75 -7.51
CA TYR A 273 -19.69 2.81 -7.81
C TYR A 273 -19.46 1.82 -6.66
N GLY A 274 -19.47 2.30 -5.41
CA GLY A 274 -19.41 1.45 -4.23
C GLY A 274 -20.56 0.44 -4.15
N LEU A 275 -21.77 0.85 -4.52
CA LEU A 275 -22.94 -0.04 -4.63
C LEU A 275 -22.75 -1.08 -5.75
N VAL A 276 -22.19 -0.70 -6.91
CA VAL A 276 -21.86 -1.63 -7.99
C VAL A 276 -20.94 -2.74 -7.47
N LEU A 277 -19.82 -2.37 -6.84
CA LEU A 277 -18.89 -3.35 -6.26
C LEU A 277 -19.57 -4.24 -5.22
N ALA A 278 -20.39 -3.66 -4.34
CA ALA A 278 -21.09 -4.40 -3.30
C ALA A 278 -22.10 -5.41 -3.88
N LEU A 279 -22.84 -5.02 -4.94
CA LEU A 279 -23.79 -5.88 -5.63
C LEU A 279 -23.08 -6.99 -6.41
N THR A 280 -21.96 -6.69 -7.08
CA THR A 280 -21.12 -7.69 -7.75
C THR A 280 -20.61 -8.72 -6.74
N ASN A 281 -20.07 -8.27 -5.60
CA ASN A 281 -19.62 -9.16 -4.52
C ASN A 281 -20.75 -9.98 -3.90
N ALA A 282 -21.98 -9.47 -3.91
CA ALA A 282 -23.18 -10.17 -3.46
C ALA A 282 -23.78 -11.12 -4.52
N GLY A 283 -23.14 -11.30 -5.68
CA GLY A 283 -23.63 -12.15 -6.77
C GLY A 283 -24.79 -11.55 -7.58
N ARG A 284 -25.10 -10.26 -7.41
CA ARG A 284 -26.26 -9.58 -8.01
C ARG A 284 -25.87 -8.81 -9.27
N ALA A 285 -25.34 -9.54 -10.25
CA ALA A 285 -24.75 -8.96 -11.46
C ALA A 285 -25.69 -8.03 -12.24
N ASP A 286 -26.98 -8.37 -12.31
CA ASP A 286 -27.95 -7.56 -13.05
C ASP A 286 -28.24 -6.21 -12.41
N GLU A 287 -28.35 -6.18 -11.08
CA GLU A 287 -28.49 -4.92 -10.35
C GLU A 287 -27.20 -4.11 -10.40
N ALA A 288 -26.04 -4.76 -10.30
CA ALA A 288 -24.74 -4.10 -10.42
C ALA A 288 -24.59 -3.42 -11.79
N ALA A 289 -24.97 -4.09 -12.88
CA ALA A 289 -24.93 -3.53 -14.22
C ALA A 289 -25.84 -2.30 -14.36
N LEU A 290 -27.06 -2.36 -13.82
CA LEU A 290 -28.01 -1.24 -13.86
C LEU A 290 -27.49 -0.01 -13.11
N GLU A 291 -26.89 -0.22 -11.93
CA GLU A 291 -26.27 0.89 -11.18
C GLU A 291 -25.06 1.46 -11.92
N LEU A 292 -24.24 0.61 -12.54
CA LEU A 292 -23.06 1.03 -13.30
C LEU A 292 -23.45 1.86 -14.52
N ASP A 293 -24.47 1.47 -15.29
CA ASP A 293 -24.96 2.19 -16.48
C ASP A 293 -25.29 3.67 -16.18
N SER A 294 -25.77 3.96 -14.97
CA SER A 294 -26.15 5.33 -14.58
C SER A 294 -24.98 6.29 -14.37
N ILE A 295 -23.77 5.77 -14.05
CA ILE A 295 -22.53 6.58 -13.94
C ILE A 295 -21.67 6.44 -15.19
N TRP A 296 -21.75 5.30 -15.88
CA TRP A 296 -20.98 4.99 -17.08
C TRP A 296 -21.13 6.02 -18.19
N SER A 297 -22.34 6.60 -18.32
CA SER A 297 -22.64 7.56 -19.39
C SER A 297 -21.77 8.82 -19.37
N GLY A 298 -21.21 9.19 -18.21
CA GLY A 298 -20.37 10.38 -18.05
C GLY A 298 -18.93 10.21 -18.53
N ASP A 299 -18.34 9.03 -18.32
CA ASP A 299 -16.94 8.74 -18.64
C ASP A 299 -16.74 7.22 -18.84
N ARG A 300 -16.87 6.76 -20.10
CA ARG A 300 -16.89 5.33 -20.45
C ARG A 300 -15.53 4.64 -20.41
N ASP A 301 -14.46 5.43 -20.50
CA ASP A 301 -13.11 4.93 -20.61
C ASP A 301 -12.37 4.95 -19.26
N ARG A 302 -13.07 5.34 -18.18
CA ARG A 302 -12.55 5.29 -16.82
C ARG A 302 -12.22 3.86 -16.43
N ILE A 303 -10.98 3.63 -16.00
CA ILE A 303 -10.41 2.30 -15.75
C ILE A 303 -11.20 1.57 -14.66
N GLU A 304 -11.57 2.27 -13.59
CA GLU A 304 -12.34 1.75 -12.46
C GLU A 304 -13.69 1.18 -12.92
N TYR A 305 -14.33 1.85 -13.88
CA TYR A 305 -15.60 1.42 -14.43
C TYR A 305 -15.38 0.23 -15.36
N VAL A 306 -14.43 0.31 -16.29
CA VAL A 306 -14.06 -0.80 -17.19
C VAL A 306 -13.77 -2.08 -16.43
N ILE A 307 -13.06 -1.99 -15.31
CA ILE A 307 -12.79 -3.13 -14.43
C ILE A 307 -14.08 -3.64 -13.78
N ALA A 308 -14.91 -2.77 -13.18
CA ALA A 308 -16.17 -3.20 -12.57
C ALA A 308 -17.13 -3.86 -13.57
N ASP A 309 -17.22 -3.35 -14.80
CA ASP A 309 -18.03 -3.94 -15.88
C ASP A 309 -17.47 -5.30 -16.35
N ALA A 310 -16.14 -5.45 -16.39
CA ALA A 310 -15.51 -6.74 -16.68
C ALA A 310 -15.76 -7.77 -15.56
N GLU A 311 -15.68 -7.36 -14.29
CA GLU A 311 -16.02 -8.22 -13.14
C GLU A 311 -17.48 -8.69 -13.20
N ILE A 312 -18.41 -7.80 -13.59
CA ILE A 312 -19.84 -8.14 -13.80
C ILE A 312 -20.00 -9.16 -14.94
N ASP A 313 -19.30 -9.00 -16.05
CA ASP A 313 -19.34 -9.95 -17.17
C ASP A 313 -18.79 -11.32 -16.76
N ILE A 314 -17.70 -11.37 -15.99
CA ILE A 314 -17.16 -12.61 -15.42
C ILE A 314 -18.21 -13.29 -14.53
N LEU A 315 -18.88 -12.52 -13.66
CA LEU A 315 -19.93 -13.03 -12.77
C LEU A 315 -21.16 -13.56 -13.54
N ARG A 316 -21.43 -13.01 -14.74
CA ARG A 316 -22.47 -13.48 -15.66
C ARG A 316 -22.05 -14.65 -16.54
N ASP A 317 -20.90 -15.26 -16.26
CA ASP A 317 -20.31 -16.35 -17.05
C ASP A 317 -20.05 -15.93 -18.52
N ARG A 318 -19.57 -14.69 -18.71
CA ARG A 318 -19.17 -14.12 -20.01
C ARG A 318 -17.71 -13.62 -20.01
N PRO A 319 -16.74 -14.46 -19.63
CA PRO A 319 -15.34 -14.04 -19.51
C PRO A 319 -14.72 -13.60 -20.84
N GLU A 320 -15.26 -14.05 -21.98
CA GLU A 320 -14.86 -13.59 -23.31
C GLU A 320 -15.15 -12.11 -23.53
N ARG A 321 -16.33 -11.63 -23.09
CA ARG A 321 -16.70 -10.22 -23.20
C ARG A 321 -15.85 -9.35 -22.29
N ALA A 322 -15.59 -9.82 -21.07
CA ALA A 322 -14.68 -9.17 -20.13
C ALA A 322 -13.28 -9.02 -20.73
N ALA A 323 -12.72 -10.11 -21.27
CA ALA A 323 -11.41 -10.12 -21.91
C ALA A 323 -11.35 -9.15 -23.12
N GLU A 324 -12.37 -9.13 -23.98
CA GLU A 324 -12.43 -8.21 -25.11
C GLU A 324 -12.46 -6.73 -24.69
N LYS A 325 -13.25 -6.39 -23.65
CA LYS A 325 -13.33 -5.04 -23.09
C LYS A 325 -11.98 -4.58 -22.55
N LEU A 326 -11.36 -5.40 -21.71
CA LEU A 326 -10.07 -5.11 -21.09
C LEU A 326 -8.95 -5.02 -22.14
N ALA A 327 -8.96 -5.90 -23.14
CA ALA A 327 -8.02 -5.86 -24.26
C ALA A 327 -8.16 -4.59 -25.10
N ARG A 328 -9.38 -4.09 -25.33
CA ARG A 328 -9.60 -2.80 -26.00
C ARG A 328 -9.02 -1.65 -25.19
N GLN A 329 -9.26 -1.63 -23.88
CA GLN A 329 -8.73 -0.57 -23.01
C GLN A 329 -7.20 -0.61 -22.95
N LEU A 330 -6.59 -1.79 -22.85
CA LEU A 330 -5.12 -1.95 -22.86
C LEU A 330 -4.46 -1.48 -24.17
N LYS A 331 -5.17 -1.42 -25.30
CA LYS A 331 -4.65 -0.80 -26.52
C LYS A 331 -4.53 0.73 -26.39
N LEU A 332 -5.38 1.35 -25.59
CA LEU A 332 -5.35 2.80 -25.31
C LEU A 332 -4.33 3.14 -24.21
N THR A 333 -4.20 2.26 -23.22
CA THR A 333 -3.27 2.42 -22.08
C THR A 333 -2.34 1.20 -21.93
N PRO A 334 -1.35 1.01 -22.84
CA PRO A 334 -0.47 -0.17 -22.80
C PRO A 334 0.33 -0.26 -21.51
N GLY A 335 0.36 -1.45 -20.90
CA GLY A 335 1.12 -1.72 -19.68
C GLY A 335 0.48 -1.20 -18.38
N ASN A 336 -0.74 -0.64 -18.44
CA ASN A 336 -1.50 -0.30 -17.24
C ASN A 336 -1.71 -1.55 -16.38
N HIS A 337 -1.20 -1.50 -15.15
CA HIS A 337 -1.10 -2.68 -14.31
C HIS A 337 -2.46 -3.24 -13.86
N PRO A 338 -3.41 -2.42 -13.35
CA PRO A 338 -4.73 -2.91 -12.97
C PRO A 338 -5.48 -3.61 -14.11
N LEU A 339 -5.50 -2.99 -15.30
CA LEU A 339 -6.14 -3.58 -16.47
C LEU A 339 -5.46 -4.88 -16.91
N THR A 340 -4.14 -4.97 -16.78
CA THR A 340 -3.38 -6.16 -17.16
C THR A 340 -3.69 -7.34 -16.23
N MET A 341 -3.76 -7.09 -14.93
CA MET A 341 -4.13 -8.10 -13.93
C MET A 341 -5.54 -8.63 -14.18
N GLU A 342 -6.51 -7.73 -14.38
CA GLU A 342 -7.90 -8.13 -14.65
C GLU A 342 -8.06 -8.79 -16.03
N TYR A 343 -7.28 -8.39 -17.03
CA TYR A 343 -7.29 -9.04 -18.34
C TYR A 343 -6.78 -10.48 -18.24
N ALA A 344 -5.71 -10.72 -17.50
CA ALA A 344 -5.21 -12.06 -17.25
C ALA A 344 -6.23 -12.92 -16.49
N ARG A 345 -6.93 -12.35 -15.50
CA ARG A 345 -8.03 -13.01 -14.78
C ARG A 345 -9.16 -13.41 -15.74
N ALA A 346 -9.60 -12.49 -16.60
CA ALA A 346 -10.63 -12.75 -17.61
C ALA A 346 -10.21 -13.83 -18.62
N LEU A 347 -8.98 -13.77 -19.15
CA LEU A 347 -8.43 -14.78 -20.06
C LEU A 347 -8.38 -16.16 -19.40
N THR A 348 -7.97 -16.22 -18.14
CA THR A 348 -7.91 -17.48 -17.38
C THR A 348 -9.30 -18.09 -17.21
N ARG A 349 -10.30 -17.27 -16.88
CA ARG A 349 -11.71 -17.70 -16.82
C ARG A 349 -12.24 -18.14 -18.19
N ASN A 350 -11.77 -17.52 -19.26
CA ASN A 350 -12.07 -17.89 -20.64
C ASN A 350 -11.22 -19.09 -21.16
N GLN A 351 -10.57 -19.85 -20.27
CA GLN A 351 -9.73 -21.01 -20.62
C GLN A 351 -8.55 -20.70 -21.55
N GLN A 352 -8.09 -19.44 -21.58
CA GLN A 352 -6.96 -18.96 -22.39
C GLN A 352 -5.72 -18.73 -21.51
N ALA A 353 -5.39 -19.72 -20.66
CA ALA A 353 -4.28 -19.62 -19.71
C ALA A 353 -2.92 -19.34 -20.38
N HIS A 354 -2.68 -19.86 -21.59
CA HIS A 354 -1.44 -19.59 -22.33
C HIS A 354 -1.28 -18.10 -22.71
N ILE A 355 -2.37 -17.41 -23.04
CA ILE A 355 -2.33 -15.96 -23.33
C ILE A 355 -2.16 -15.18 -22.03
N ALA A 356 -2.88 -15.58 -20.96
CA ALA A 356 -2.72 -14.97 -19.65
C ALA A 356 -1.28 -15.08 -19.13
N GLU A 357 -0.61 -16.20 -19.38
CA GLU A 357 0.79 -16.41 -19.03
C GLU A 357 1.71 -15.41 -19.73
N GLU A 358 1.55 -15.22 -21.04
CA GLU A 358 2.35 -14.27 -21.82
C GLU A 358 2.16 -12.85 -21.29
N VAL A 359 0.91 -12.46 -21.06
CA VAL A 359 0.53 -11.15 -20.51
C VAL A 359 1.19 -10.89 -19.16
N LEU A 360 1.06 -11.83 -18.22
CA LEU A 360 1.61 -11.69 -16.87
C LEU A 360 3.14 -11.81 -16.85
N THR A 361 3.74 -12.59 -17.76
CA THR A 361 5.20 -12.68 -17.90
C THR A 361 5.81 -11.37 -18.38
N GLU A 362 5.16 -10.64 -19.28
CA GLU A 362 5.62 -9.30 -19.65
C GLU A 362 5.39 -8.28 -18.53
N GLN A 363 4.29 -8.41 -17.79
CA GLN A 363 4.01 -7.52 -16.68
C GLN A 363 4.96 -7.71 -15.49
N SER A 364 5.40 -8.95 -15.21
CA SER A 364 6.35 -9.24 -14.13
C SER A 364 7.70 -8.55 -14.31
N LYS A 365 8.11 -8.31 -15.57
CA LYS A 365 9.32 -7.55 -15.88
C LYS A 365 9.19 -6.07 -15.52
N ARG A 366 7.97 -5.50 -15.60
CA ARG A 366 7.68 -4.10 -15.25
C ARG A 366 7.45 -3.93 -13.74
N ARG A 367 6.85 -4.93 -13.11
CA ARG A 367 6.44 -4.92 -11.70
C ARG A 367 7.05 -6.11 -10.93
N PRO A 368 8.40 -6.23 -10.86
CA PRO A 368 9.05 -7.40 -10.27
C PRO A 368 8.85 -7.53 -8.75
N ASN A 369 8.45 -6.45 -8.07
CA ASN A 369 8.30 -6.41 -6.61
C ASN A 369 6.84 -6.58 -6.14
N ASP A 370 5.92 -6.88 -7.06
CA ASP A 370 4.51 -7.13 -6.81
C ASP A 370 4.26 -8.63 -6.51
N PRO A 371 3.96 -9.00 -5.26
CA PRO A 371 3.69 -10.39 -4.92
C PRO A 371 2.39 -10.92 -5.54
N GLY A 372 1.34 -10.10 -5.66
CA GLY A 372 0.05 -10.51 -6.21
C GLY A 372 0.18 -10.94 -7.68
N LEU A 373 0.98 -10.20 -8.44
CA LEU A 373 1.34 -10.57 -9.81
C LEU A 373 2.04 -11.94 -9.89
N TRP A 374 3.06 -12.18 -9.07
CA TRP A 374 3.80 -13.45 -9.09
C TRP A 374 2.93 -14.63 -8.66
N TYR A 375 2.00 -14.41 -7.74
CA TYR A 375 1.01 -15.41 -7.35
C TYR A 375 0.10 -15.78 -8.54
N GLU A 376 -0.53 -14.79 -9.17
CA GLU A 376 -1.42 -15.03 -10.32
C GLU A 376 -0.66 -15.64 -11.51
N LEU A 377 0.58 -15.19 -11.80
CA LEU A 377 1.41 -15.76 -12.86
C LEU A 377 1.71 -17.25 -12.61
N ALA A 378 2.02 -17.61 -11.36
CA ALA A 378 2.22 -19.01 -11.01
C ALA A 378 0.97 -19.85 -11.26
N GLU A 379 -0.19 -19.41 -10.79
CA GLU A 379 -1.44 -20.15 -10.96
C GLU A 379 -1.78 -20.35 -12.45
N VAL A 380 -1.61 -19.30 -13.26
CA VAL A 380 -1.81 -19.36 -14.70
C VAL A 380 -0.83 -20.31 -15.39
N GLN A 381 0.45 -20.31 -14.99
CA GLN A 381 1.46 -21.25 -15.50
C GLN A 381 1.14 -22.71 -15.14
N GLY A 382 0.51 -22.94 -13.99
CA GLY A 382 -0.05 -24.25 -13.64
C GLY A 382 -1.13 -24.70 -14.62
N LEU A 383 -2.04 -23.79 -14.96
CA LEU A 383 -3.15 -24.04 -15.89
C LEU A 383 -2.70 -24.18 -17.35
N SER A 384 -1.65 -23.47 -17.77
CA SER A 384 -1.07 -23.58 -19.11
C SER A 384 -0.14 -24.79 -19.28
N GLY A 385 0.22 -25.45 -18.18
CA GLY A 385 1.14 -26.60 -18.17
C GLY A 385 2.62 -26.23 -18.13
N ASN A 386 2.98 -24.95 -17.97
CA ASN A 386 4.36 -24.52 -17.77
C ASN A 386 4.82 -24.75 -16.32
N ILE A 387 5.09 -26.01 -15.97
CA ILE A 387 5.46 -26.41 -14.60
C ILE A 387 6.80 -25.80 -14.14
N ILE A 388 7.76 -25.61 -15.06
CA ILE A 388 9.04 -24.97 -14.72
C ILE A 388 8.79 -23.50 -14.35
N GLY A 389 8.03 -22.78 -15.18
CA GLY A 389 7.62 -21.40 -14.94
C GLY A 389 6.87 -21.25 -13.62
N LEU A 390 5.86 -22.11 -13.36
CA LEU A 390 5.10 -22.12 -12.11
C LEU A 390 6.02 -22.14 -10.89
N HIS A 391 6.99 -23.04 -10.85
CA HIS A 391 7.92 -23.13 -9.72
C HIS A 391 8.82 -21.89 -9.61
N GLN A 392 9.24 -21.28 -10.72
CA GLN A 392 10.01 -20.03 -10.69
C GLN A 392 9.17 -18.87 -10.16
N SER A 393 7.95 -18.69 -10.65
CA SER A 393 7.04 -17.62 -10.23
C SER A 393 6.61 -17.78 -8.76
N ARG A 394 6.33 -19.00 -8.30
CA ARG A 394 6.08 -19.28 -6.87
C ARG A 394 7.29 -18.94 -6.01
N ALA A 395 8.50 -19.18 -6.49
CA ALA A 395 9.70 -18.81 -5.75
C ALA A 395 9.79 -17.29 -5.58
N GLU A 396 9.52 -16.50 -6.62
CA GLU A 396 9.50 -15.04 -6.52
C GLU A 396 8.43 -14.54 -5.55
N TYR A 397 7.22 -15.10 -5.60
CA TYR A 397 6.18 -14.83 -4.61
C TYR A 397 6.66 -15.08 -3.18
N PHE A 398 7.29 -16.24 -2.92
CA PHE A 398 7.80 -16.58 -1.60
C PHE A 398 8.97 -15.69 -1.17
N ILE A 399 9.86 -15.30 -2.07
CA ILE A 399 10.96 -14.36 -1.79
C ILE A 399 10.40 -13.02 -1.32
N LEU A 400 9.43 -12.46 -2.05
CA LEU A 400 8.85 -11.15 -1.74
C LEU A 400 8.06 -11.15 -0.42
N ASN A 401 7.53 -12.31 -0.01
CA ASN A 401 6.82 -12.50 1.26
C ASN A 401 7.70 -13.07 2.39
N GLY A 402 9.02 -13.15 2.20
CA GLY A 402 9.96 -13.57 3.25
C GLY A 402 10.02 -15.08 3.54
N TYR A 403 9.33 -15.92 2.76
CA TYR A 403 9.34 -17.37 2.89
C TYR A 403 10.50 -18.01 2.08
N LEU A 404 11.73 -17.64 2.42
CA LEU A 404 12.94 -18.02 1.65
C LEU A 404 13.15 -19.54 1.54
N ASP A 405 12.76 -20.31 2.54
CA ASP A 405 12.83 -21.78 2.50
C ASP A 405 11.89 -22.39 1.47
N GLU A 406 10.66 -21.87 1.40
CA GLU A 406 9.69 -22.31 0.39
C GLU A 406 10.15 -21.89 -1.01
N ALA A 407 10.70 -20.68 -1.16
CA ALA A 407 11.28 -20.24 -2.43
C ALA A 407 12.39 -21.17 -2.91
N GLN A 408 13.32 -21.55 -2.02
CA GLN A 408 14.41 -22.47 -2.35
C GLN A 408 13.87 -23.85 -2.77
N LYS A 409 12.85 -24.37 -2.09
CA LYS A 409 12.19 -25.63 -2.46
C LYS A 409 11.60 -25.55 -3.86
N GLN A 410 10.86 -24.49 -4.18
CA GLN A 410 10.27 -24.30 -5.51
C GLN A 410 11.33 -24.27 -6.61
N LEU A 411 12.40 -23.47 -6.46
CA LEU A 411 13.49 -23.43 -7.43
C LEU A 411 14.21 -24.78 -7.56
N SER A 412 14.35 -25.53 -6.47
CA SER A 412 14.92 -26.88 -6.50
C SER A 412 14.06 -27.86 -7.31
N TYR A 413 12.73 -27.72 -7.26
CA TYR A 413 11.82 -28.49 -8.10
C TYR A 413 11.96 -28.09 -9.57
N ALA A 414 11.94 -26.79 -9.88
CA ALA A 414 12.17 -26.28 -11.24
C ALA A 414 13.49 -26.84 -11.81
N ARG A 415 14.57 -26.76 -11.03
CA ARG A 415 15.91 -27.20 -11.43
C ARG A 415 15.99 -28.66 -11.83
N ARG A 416 15.22 -29.54 -11.17
CA ARG A 416 15.16 -30.98 -11.47
C ARG A 416 14.38 -31.29 -12.75
N LEU A 417 13.44 -30.41 -13.13
CA LEU A 417 12.61 -30.58 -14.32
C LEU A 417 13.30 -30.07 -15.59
N VAL A 418 14.18 -29.08 -15.47
CA VAL A 418 14.94 -28.54 -16.60
C VAL A 418 15.89 -29.59 -17.17
N LYS A 419 15.74 -29.91 -18.47
CA LYS A 419 16.62 -30.82 -19.22
C LYS A 419 17.20 -30.10 -20.43
N ASN A 420 18.51 -30.14 -20.58
CA ASN A 420 19.23 -29.61 -21.76
C ASN A 420 18.97 -28.12 -22.08
N ASP A 421 18.52 -27.32 -21.10
CA ASP A 421 18.38 -25.86 -21.21
C ASP A 421 19.37 -25.20 -20.23
N PHE A 422 20.55 -24.87 -20.76
CA PHE A 422 21.64 -24.26 -19.99
C PHE A 422 21.29 -22.84 -19.51
N PRO A 423 20.72 -21.93 -20.33
CA PRO A 423 20.30 -20.61 -19.86
C PRO A 423 19.30 -20.64 -18.69
N THR A 424 18.29 -21.50 -18.74
CA THR A 424 17.30 -21.60 -17.65
C THR A 424 17.91 -22.23 -16.40
N THR A 425 18.76 -23.24 -16.57
CA THR A 425 19.55 -23.81 -15.48
C THR A 425 20.38 -22.76 -14.76
N ALA A 426 21.17 -21.97 -15.50
CA ALA A 426 22.02 -20.94 -14.92
C ALA A 426 21.23 -19.86 -14.17
N ARG A 427 20.05 -19.46 -14.69
CA ARG A 427 19.16 -18.51 -14.01
C ARG A 427 18.63 -19.05 -12.69
N ILE A 428 18.20 -20.32 -12.66
CA ILE A 428 17.71 -20.95 -11.42
C ILE A 428 18.84 -21.10 -10.41
N ASP A 429 20.01 -21.56 -10.84
CA ASP A 429 21.17 -21.74 -9.97
C ASP A 429 21.65 -20.41 -9.38
N GLN A 430 21.66 -19.32 -10.18
CA GLN A 430 21.94 -17.97 -9.68
C GLN A 430 20.89 -17.53 -8.66
N ARG A 431 19.60 -17.74 -8.95
CA ARG A 431 18.54 -17.31 -8.04
C ARG A 431 18.55 -18.08 -6.71
N LEU A 432 18.95 -19.36 -6.73
CA LEU A 432 19.21 -20.14 -5.51
C LEU A 432 20.37 -19.53 -4.69
N ALA A 433 21.44 -19.09 -5.35
CA ALA A 433 22.55 -18.40 -4.68
C ALA A 433 22.10 -17.05 -4.08
N ASP A 434 21.26 -16.30 -4.78
CA ASP A 434 20.69 -15.05 -4.27
C ASP A 434 19.88 -15.28 -2.98
N ILE A 435 19.09 -16.36 -2.91
CA ILE A 435 18.32 -16.70 -1.70
C ILE A 435 19.26 -16.95 -0.51
N VAL A 436 20.38 -17.65 -0.73
CA VAL A 436 21.39 -17.88 0.33
C VAL A 436 21.97 -16.55 0.80
N ALA A 437 22.37 -15.67 -0.14
CA ALA A 437 22.89 -14.35 0.20
C ALA A 437 21.86 -13.50 0.96
N MET A 438 20.58 -13.58 0.61
CA MET A 438 19.50 -12.89 1.34
C MET A 438 19.35 -13.39 2.77
N ARG A 439 19.53 -14.70 3.03
CA ARG A 439 19.52 -15.25 4.40
C ARG A 439 20.70 -14.75 5.21
N GLU A 440 21.91 -14.88 4.67
CA GLU A 440 23.13 -14.41 5.34
C GLU A 440 23.03 -12.91 5.67
N GLN A 441 22.48 -12.12 4.74
CA GLN A 441 22.21 -10.71 4.97
C GLN A 441 21.21 -10.49 6.11
N MET A 442 20.10 -11.23 6.15
CA MET A 442 19.10 -11.13 7.22
C MET A 442 19.64 -11.57 8.59
N GLU A 443 20.56 -12.54 8.64
CA GLU A 443 21.25 -12.97 9.86
C GLU A 443 22.35 -12.01 10.31
N SER A 444 22.90 -11.22 9.37
CA SER A 444 23.95 -10.23 9.66
C SER A 444 23.44 -8.93 10.28
N PHE A 445 22.14 -8.65 10.13
CA PHE A 445 21.44 -7.63 10.91
C PHE A 445 21.15 -8.22 12.28
#